data_AF-A0A9W6KW92-F1
#
_entry.id   AF-A0A9W6KW92-F1
#
_cell.length_a   1.000
_cell.length_b   1.000
_cell.length_c   1.000
_cell.angle_alpha   90.00
_cell.angle_beta   90.00
_cell.angle_gamma   90.00
#
_symmetry.space_group_name_H-M   'P 1'
#
loop_
_entity.id
_entity.type
_entity.pdbx_description
1 polymer ?
#
loop_
_entity_poly.entity_id
_entity_poly.type
_entity_poly.pdbx_seq_one_letter_code
_entity_poly.pdbx_strand_id
1 'polypeptide(L)'
;MPERHVLVRWPDGAAQRVYSPSTIVEEFFTAGQRMPVDEFVDRARQALGIASDRVKAAYGYPCGRAARSIAFVEARAACQPAGDVVVEGIEA
;
A
#
# COMPACT_ATOMS: atom_id res chain seq x y z
N MET A 1 -4.40 16.50 5.39
CA MET A 1 -3.98 15.09 5.19
C MET A 1 -2.78 15.09 4.27
N PRO A 2 -1.59 14.71 4.75
CA PRO A 2 -0.47 14.52 3.85
C PRO A 2 -0.64 13.21 3.08
N GLU A 3 -0.37 13.25 1.78
CA GLU A 3 -0.18 12.05 0.99
C GLU A 3 1.11 11.34 1.41
N ARG A 4 1.11 10.02 1.26
CA ARG A 4 2.22 9.14 1.56
C ARG A 4 2.38 8.15 0.42
N HIS A 5 3.63 7.79 0.15
CA HIS A 5 4.01 6.83 -0.85
C HIS A 5 4.85 5.73 -0.18
N VAL A 6 4.32 4.51 -0.14
CA VAL A 6 5.08 3.35 0.34
C VAL A 6 5.89 2.79 -0.82
N LEU A 7 7.21 2.82 -0.69
CA LEU A 7 8.14 2.18 -1.62
C LEU A 7 8.27 0.72 -1.24
N VAL A 8 7.95 -0.17 -2.17
CA VAL A 8 8.09 -1.62 -1.97
C VAL A 8 8.87 -2.24 -3.11
N ARG A 9 9.64 -3.26 -2.79
CA ARG A 9 10.38 -4.09 -3.73
C ARG A 9 9.76 -5.49 -3.73
N TRP A 10 9.23 -5.87 -4.88
CA TRP A 10 8.67 -7.19 -5.11
C TRP A 10 9.77 -8.26 -5.14
N PRO A 11 9.42 -9.55 -4.98
CA PRO A 11 10.40 -10.65 -5.01
C PRO A 11 11.15 -10.76 -6.35
N ASP A 12 10.57 -10.28 -7.44
CA ASP A 12 11.19 -10.19 -8.77
C ASP A 12 12.25 -9.07 -8.88
N GLY A 13 12.42 -8.27 -7.82
CA GLY A 13 13.31 -7.10 -7.79
C GLY A 13 12.67 -5.81 -8.30
N ALA A 14 11.44 -5.87 -8.83
CA ALA A 14 10.69 -4.70 -9.27
C ALA A 14 10.34 -3.77 -8.10
N ALA A 15 10.67 -2.48 -8.20
CA ALA A 15 10.23 -1.47 -7.26
C ALA A 15 8.84 -0.94 -7.65
N GLN A 16 7.99 -0.69 -6.64
CA GLN A 16 6.64 -0.14 -6.80
C GLN A 16 6.37 0.90 -5.72
N ARG A 17 5.59 1.91 -6.09
CA ARG A 17 5.13 2.97 -5.19
C ARG A 17 3.63 2.79 -4.96
N VAL A 18 3.23 2.61 -3.72
CA VAL A 18 1.82 2.48 -3.32
C VAL A 18 1.37 3.82 -2.77
N TYR A 19 0.37 4.42 -3.42
CA TYR A 19 -0.18 5.70 -3.01
C TYR A 19 -1.13 5.53 -1.83
N SER A 20 -0.95 6.36 -0.81
CA SER A 20 -1.86 6.47 0.33
C SER A 20 -2.25 7.93 0.59
N PRO A 21 -3.55 8.25 0.67
CA PRO A 21 -4.00 9.59 1.04
C PRO A 21 -3.92 9.87 2.56
N SER A 22 -3.34 8.96 3.35
CA SER A 22 -3.24 9.05 4.81
C SER A 22 -1.94 8.46 5.36
N THR A 23 -1.53 8.90 6.54
CA THR A 23 -0.38 8.36 7.29
C THR A 23 -0.65 7.00 7.92
N ILE A 24 -1.87 6.48 7.84
CA ILE A 24 -2.22 5.15 8.39
C ILE A 24 -1.32 4.04 7.85
N VAL A 25 -0.80 4.16 6.64
CA VAL A 25 0.12 3.17 6.07
C VAL A 25 1.40 3.01 6.87
N GLU A 26 1.82 4.00 7.65
CA GLU A 26 2.97 3.94 8.56
C GLU A 26 2.68 3.04 9.78
N GLU A 27 1.41 2.79 10.12
CA GLU A 27 1.01 1.82 11.17
C GLU A 27 0.96 0.37 10.63
N PHE A 28 0.79 0.21 9.32
CA PHE A 28 0.69 -1.11 8.67
C PHE A 28 2.01 -1.59 8.05
N PHE A 29 2.87 -0.65 7.65
CA PHE A 29 4.14 -0.92 6.99
C PHE A 29 5.27 -0.18 7.68
N THR A 30 6.39 -0.88 7.87
CA THR A 30 7.63 -0.29 8.40
C THR A 30 8.73 -0.38 7.35
N ALA A 31 9.54 0.67 7.22
CA ALA A 31 10.71 0.64 6.33
C ALA A 31 11.69 -0.47 6.75
N GLY A 32 12.18 -1.24 5.78
CA GLY A 32 13.02 -2.42 5.99
C GLY A 32 12.24 -3.71 6.31
N GLN A 33 10.91 -3.66 6.45
CA GLN A 33 10.11 -4.84 6.72
C GLN A 33 9.99 -5.74 5.48
N ARG A 34 10.14 -7.04 5.67
CA ARG A 34 9.99 -8.05 4.63
C ARG A 34 8.84 -8.99 4.99
N MET A 35 7.90 -9.18 4.07
CA MET A 35 6.71 -10.00 4.29
C MET A 35 6.27 -10.71 3.01
N PRO A 36 5.53 -11.83 3.10
CA PRO A 36 5.00 -12.51 1.92
C PRO A 36 4.13 -11.59 1.06
N VAL A 37 4.12 -11.82 -0.26
CA VAL A 37 3.25 -11.09 -1.21
C VAL A 37 1.78 -11.08 -0.77
N ASP A 38 1.24 -12.22 -0.33
CA ASP A 38 -0.16 -12.34 0.08
C ASP A 38 -0.46 -11.48 1.32
N GLU A 39 0.43 -11.53 2.31
CA GLU A 39 0.34 -10.71 3.53
C GLU A 39 0.46 -9.21 3.23
N PHE A 40 1.30 -8.84 2.26
CA PHE A 40 1.42 -7.46 1.80
C PHE A 40 0.12 -6.95 1.17
N VAL A 41 -0.50 -7.75 0.30
CA VAL A 41 -1.77 -7.41 -0.36
C VAL A 41 -2.88 -7.22 0.67
N ASP A 42 -3.00 -8.13 1.64
CA ASP A 42 -4.04 -8.05 2.67
C ASP A 42 -3.84 -6.80 3.55
N ARG A 43 -2.61 -6.56 4.02
CA ARG A 43 -2.29 -5.33 4.77
C ARG A 43 -2.53 -4.06 3.96
N ALA A 44 -2.17 -4.05 2.68
CA ALA A 44 -2.38 -2.89 1.81
C ALA A 44 -3.87 -2.60 1.64
N ARG A 45 -4.69 -3.64 1.48
CA ARG A 45 -6.15 -3.54 1.39
C ARG A 45 -6.74 -2.95 2.67
N GLN A 46 -6.31 -3.43 3.84
CA GLN A 46 -6.76 -2.90 5.12
C GLN A 46 -6.33 -1.45 5.32
N ALA A 47 -5.04 -1.13 5.13
CA ALA A 47 -4.51 0.21 5.32
C ALA A 47 -5.17 1.24 4.40
N LEU A 48 -5.30 0.93 3.09
CA LEU A 48 -5.91 1.82 2.11
C LEU A 48 -7.43 1.92 2.28
N GLY A 49 -8.09 0.86 2.76
CA GLY A 49 -9.49 0.88 3.17
C GLY A 49 -9.73 1.86 4.31
N ILE A 50 -8.93 1.79 5.38
CA ILE A 50 -8.99 2.72 6.51
C ILE A 50 -8.63 4.14 6.06
N ALA A 51 -7.61 4.30 5.20
CA ALA A 51 -7.26 5.60 4.64
C ALA A 51 -8.43 6.24 3.88
N SER A 52 -9.11 5.45 3.05
CA SER A 52 -10.29 5.91 2.30
C SER A 52 -11.46 6.25 3.24
N ASP A 53 -11.68 5.48 4.30
CA ASP A 53 -12.72 5.77 5.29
C ASP A 53 -12.43 7.07 6.05
N ARG A 54 -11.17 7.30 6.46
CA ARG A 54 -10.72 8.57 7.04
C ARG A 54 -10.96 9.74 6.09
N VAL A 55 -10.62 9.59 4.80
CA VAL A 55 -10.87 10.63 3.78
C VAL A 55 -12.38 10.87 3.62
N LYS A 56 -13.19 9.81 3.59
CA LYS A 56 -14.66 9.92 3.52
C LYS A 56 -15.23 10.63 4.75
N ALA A 57 -14.72 10.36 5.94
CA ALA A 57 -15.14 11.03 7.17
C ALA A 57 -14.72 12.52 7.18
N ALA A 58 -13.54 12.85 6.65
CA ALA A 58 -13.03 14.22 6.64
C ALA A 58 -13.58 15.09 5.49
N TYR A 59 -13.78 14.50 4.30
CA TYR A 59 -14.13 15.23 3.07
C TYR A 59 -15.51 14.87 2.51
N GLY A 60 -16.17 13.82 3.03
CA GLY A 60 -17.50 13.39 2.58
C GLY A 60 -17.52 12.45 1.38
N TYR A 61 -16.38 12.17 0.74
CA TYR A 61 -16.28 11.29 -0.43
C TYR A 61 -15.14 10.27 -0.31
N PRO A 62 -15.33 9.02 -0.80
CA PRO A 62 -14.28 8.00 -0.79
C PRO A 62 -13.16 8.33 -1.78
N CYS A 63 -11.92 7.99 -1.42
CA CYS A 63 -10.76 8.29 -2.26
C CYS A 63 -10.60 7.26 -3.38
N GLY A 64 -11.01 7.59 -4.61
CA GLY A 64 -10.82 6.72 -5.78
C GLY A 64 -9.35 6.37 -6.07
N ARG A 65 -8.40 7.22 -5.63
CA ARG A 65 -6.96 6.96 -5.76
C ARG A 65 -6.50 5.80 -4.88
N ALA A 66 -7.05 5.66 -3.67
CA ALA A 66 -6.74 4.54 -2.79
C ALA A 66 -7.23 3.21 -3.41
N ALA A 67 -8.47 3.18 -3.92
CA ALA A 67 -9.01 2.02 -4.60
C ALA A 67 -8.17 1.60 -5.82
N ARG A 68 -7.72 2.58 -6.63
CA ARG A 68 -6.83 2.31 -7.77
C ARG A 68 -5.47 1.75 -7.34
N SER A 69 -4.93 2.24 -6.22
CA SER A 69 -3.65 1.76 -5.68
C SER A 69 -3.77 0.30 -5.20
N ILE A 70 -4.87 -0.08 -4.54
CA ILE A 70 -5.15 -1.49 -4.18
C ILE A 70 -5.19 -2.36 -5.44
N ALA A 71 -5.97 -1.97 -6.45
CA ALA A 71 -6.10 -2.74 -7.69
C ALA A 71 -4.74 -2.93 -8.40
N PHE A 72 -3.87 -1.91 -8.35
CA PHE A 72 -2.52 -2.02 -8.93
C PHE A 72 -1.62 -2.96 -8.13
N VAL A 73 -1.72 -2.95 -6.79
CA VAL A 73 -1.03 -3.89 -5.90
C VAL A 73 -1.51 -5.33 -6.15
N GLU A 74 -2.82 -5.56 -6.20
CA GLU A 74 -3.41 -6.89 -6.47
C GLU A 74 -3.00 -7.42 -7.85
N ALA A 75 -3.09 -6.58 -8.89
CA ALA A 75 -2.68 -6.96 -10.24
C ALA A 75 -1.19 -7.31 -10.32
N ARG A 76 -0.34 -6.58 -9.59
CA ARG A 76 1.10 -6.86 -9.52
C ARG A 76 1.40 -8.13 -8.74
N ALA A 77 0.76 -8.31 -7.59
CA ALA A 77 0.90 -9.51 -6.78
C ALA A 77 0.55 -10.78 -7.57
N ALA A 78 -0.50 -10.73 -8.42
CA ALA A 78 -0.90 -11.85 -9.27
C ALA A 78 0.17 -12.28 -10.28
N CYS A 79 1.05 -11.37 -10.70
CA CYS A 79 2.14 -11.68 -11.61
C CYS A 79 3.43 -12.11 -10.90
N GLN A 80 3.51 -11.97 -9.57
CA GLN A 80 4.74 -12.26 -8.84
C GLN A 80 4.82 -13.71 -8.34
N PRO A 81 6.04 -14.28 -8.34
CA PRO A 81 6.26 -15.58 -7.73
C PRO A 81 5.98 -15.52 -6.22
N ALA A 82 5.71 -16.68 -5.63
CA ALA A 82 5.64 -16.82 -4.18
C ALA A 82 7.01 -16.40 -3.58
N GLY A 83 7.02 -15.26 -2.90
CA GLY A 83 8.22 -14.68 -2.30
C GLY A 83 7.86 -13.50 -1.42
N ASP A 84 8.88 -12.81 -0.94
CA ASP A 84 8.70 -11.71 0.01
C ASP A 84 8.82 -10.34 -0.67
N VAL A 85 7.86 -9.47 -0.35
CA VAL A 85 7.91 -8.04 -0.62
C VAL A 85 8.71 -7.36 0.49
N VAL A 86 9.65 -6.50 0.11
CA VAL A 86 10.43 -5.66 1.03
C VAL A 86 9.89 -4.24 0.97
N VAL A 87 9.53 -3.65 2.09
CA VAL A 87 9.21 -2.23 2.18
C VAL A 87 10.52 -1.47 2.23
N GLU A 88 10.88 -0.75 1.18
CA GLU A 88 12.13 0.01 1.10
C GLU A 88 12.04 1.29 1.95
N GLY A 89 10.86 1.89 2.04
CA GLY A 89 10.64 3.13 2.78
C GLY A 89 9.23 3.68 2.60
N ILE A 90 8.89 4.70 3.41
CA ILE A 90 7.66 5.47 3.26
C ILE A 90 8.05 6.93 3.13
N GLU A 91 7.65 7.55 2.03
CA GLU A 91 7.96 8.94 1.72
C GLU A 91 6.66 9.77 1.64
N ALA A 92 6.79 11.09 1.70
CA ALA A 92 5.68 12.03 1.48
C ALA A 92 5.52 12.30 -0.02
#